data_AF-A0A8T1WUQ5-F1
#
_entry.id   AF-A0A8T1WUQ5-F1
#
_cell.length_a   1.000
_cell.length_b   1.000
_cell.length_c   1.000
_cell.angle_alpha   90.00
_cell.angle_beta   90.00
_cell.angle_gamma   90.00
#
_symmetry.space_group_name_H-M   'P 1'
#
loop_
_entity.id
_entity.type
_entity.pdbx_description
1 polymer ?
#
loop_
_entity_poly.entity_id
_entity_poly.type
_entity_poly.pdbx_seq_one_letter_code
_entity_poly.pdbx_strand_id
1 'polypeptide(L)'
;MEVSPEETDEECRAKIPPLLSQAERDALAYAPECRQRWGSRQTADATPLMGAEDIEEFRTEFAQLKENELALQCLFDSEFDVPRAVGLLHTGRRARRKAQNDQDERLQLEKFEEAIRTYDKKFHLVKKALGHKVLTREVVSKYYLWKSTEGFQEWRRRQKAKKKKEVERLYWGEDLESEKEARPNYHHDRCELCSTGAADRQSPRPRLVLRLLPRSYG
;
A
#
# COMPACT_ATOMS: atom_id res chain seq x y z
N MET A 1 25.51 28.41 32.78
CA MET A 1 25.29 27.18 32.01
C MET A 1 24.65 26.19 32.96
N GLU A 2 23.33 26.17 33.00
CA GLU A 2 22.58 25.18 33.78
C GLU A 2 22.66 23.85 33.03
N VAL A 3 23.32 22.86 33.64
CA VAL A 3 23.39 21.50 33.14
C VAL A 3 22.04 20.86 33.46
N SER A 4 21.28 20.52 32.42
CA SER A 4 20.01 19.79 32.53
C SER A 4 20.23 18.52 33.34
N PRO A 5 19.32 18.15 34.25
CA PRO A 5 19.48 16.94 35.05
C PRO A 5 19.51 15.73 34.12
N GLU A 6 20.55 14.91 34.24
CA GLU A 6 20.64 13.60 33.61
C GLU A 6 19.43 12.78 34.06
N GLU A 7 18.48 12.51 33.17
CA GLU A 7 17.39 11.56 33.41
C GLU A 7 18.01 10.25 33.88
N THR A 8 17.80 9.91 35.14
CA THR A 8 18.43 8.74 35.74
C THR A 8 17.90 7.48 35.05
N ASP A 9 18.74 6.48 34.82
CA ASP A 9 18.39 5.22 34.14
C ASP A 9 17.17 4.52 34.76
N GLU A 10 16.85 4.82 36.02
CA GLU A 10 15.67 4.35 36.74
C GLU A 10 14.35 4.97 36.28
N GLU A 11 14.34 6.22 35.82
CA GLU A 11 13.14 6.90 35.28
C GLU A 11 12.72 6.33 33.92
N CYS A 12 13.67 5.79 33.16
CA CYS A 12 13.45 5.17 31.86
C CYS A 12 13.05 3.68 31.95
N ARG A 13 13.21 3.04 33.11
CA ARG A 13 12.89 1.61 33.29
C ARG A 13 11.41 1.40 33.59
N ALA A 14 10.80 0.44 32.89
CA ALA A 14 9.43 0.05 33.15
C ALA A 14 9.29 -0.58 34.54
N LYS A 15 8.29 -0.14 35.32
CA LYS A 15 7.95 -0.74 36.60
C LYS A 15 7.22 -2.06 36.37
N ILE A 16 7.83 -3.18 36.74
CA ILE A 16 7.22 -4.50 36.66
C ILE A 16 6.19 -4.63 37.80
N PRO A 17 4.89 -4.81 37.50
CA PRO A 17 3.89 -5.00 38.55
C PRO A 17 4.14 -6.32 39.31
N PRO A 18 3.93 -6.34 40.64
CA PRO A 18 3.99 -7.59 41.40
C PRO A 18 2.92 -8.57 40.92
N LEU A 19 3.21 -9.86 41.08
CA LEU A 19 2.25 -10.92 40.72
C LEU A 19 1.02 -10.83 41.61
N LEU A 20 -0.15 -10.76 40.97
CA LEU A 20 -1.44 -10.74 41.65
C LEU A 20 -1.77 -12.10 42.26
N SER A 21 -2.32 -12.09 43.48
CA SER A 21 -2.91 -13.27 44.12
C SER A 21 -4.14 -13.75 43.35
N GLN A 22 -4.58 -14.99 43.60
CA GLN A 22 -5.75 -15.56 42.93
C GLN A 22 -7.02 -14.75 43.22
N ALA A 23 -7.21 -14.31 44.48
CA ALA A 23 -8.36 -13.49 44.87
C ALA A 23 -8.39 -12.12 44.17
N GLU A 24 -7.22 -11.49 43.97
CA GLU A 24 -7.11 -10.24 43.21
C GLU A 24 -7.38 -10.45 41.72
N ARG A 25 -6.90 -11.57 41.15
CA ARG A 25 -7.18 -11.93 39.76
C ARG A 25 -8.67 -12.19 39.52
N ASP A 26 -9.35 -12.85 40.45
CA ASP A 26 -10.78 -13.15 40.35
C ASP A 26 -11.66 -11.91 40.62
N ALA A 27 -11.17 -10.96 41.43
CA ALA A 27 -11.84 -9.68 41.67
C ALA A 27 -11.72 -8.69 40.50
N LEU A 28 -10.71 -8.86 39.63
CA LEU A 28 -10.60 -8.10 38.40
C LEU A 28 -11.68 -8.58 37.43
N ALA A 29 -12.71 -7.74 37.25
CA ALA A 29 -13.64 -7.93 36.14
C ALA A 29 -12.85 -7.90 34.83
N TYR A 30 -12.78 -9.03 34.13
CA TYR A 30 -12.19 -9.10 32.81
C TYR A 30 -13.02 -8.28 31.84
N ALA A 31 -12.62 -7.03 31.63
CA ALA A 31 -13.13 -6.15 30.59
C ALA A 31 -12.19 -6.25 29.40
N PRO A 32 -12.49 -7.08 28.38
CA PRO A 32 -11.62 -7.16 27.22
C PRO A 32 -11.61 -5.81 26.49
N GLU A 33 -10.43 -5.27 26.25
CA GLU A 33 -10.24 -4.12 25.36
C GLU A 33 -10.49 -4.49 23.88
N CYS A 34 -10.50 -5.80 23.59
CA CYS A 34 -10.73 -6.35 22.27
C CYS A 34 -12.15 -6.93 22.13
N ARG A 35 -12.80 -6.60 21.00
CA ARG A 35 -14.05 -7.25 20.60
C ARG A 35 -13.74 -8.41 19.67
N GLN A 36 -14.23 -9.60 19.98
CA GLN A 36 -14.18 -10.74 19.05
C GLN A 36 -15.00 -10.42 17.80
N ARG A 37 -14.35 -10.51 16.63
CA ARG A 37 -14.98 -10.25 15.32
C ARG A 37 -15.25 -11.52 14.51
N TRP A 38 -14.61 -12.62 14.88
CA TRP A 38 -14.75 -13.93 14.25
C TRP A 38 -14.25 -15.01 15.22
N GLY A 39 -14.74 -16.24 15.06
CA GLY A 39 -14.29 -17.41 15.80
C GLY A 39 -15.44 -18.28 16.29
N SER A 40 -15.11 -19.34 17.03
CA SER A 40 -16.11 -20.20 17.65
C SER A 40 -16.81 -19.46 18.79
N ARG A 41 -18.15 -19.48 18.79
CA ARG A 41 -18.96 -19.07 19.94
C ARG A 41 -19.39 -20.35 20.64
N GLN A 42 -18.93 -20.56 21.87
CA GLN A 42 -19.46 -21.61 22.73
C GLN A 42 -20.78 -21.11 23.30
N THR A 43 -21.89 -21.37 22.61
CA THR A 43 -23.22 -21.28 23.23
C THR A 43 -23.42 -22.53 24.08
N ALA A 44 -24.03 -22.39 25.25
CA ALA A 44 -24.29 -23.50 26.17
C ALA A 44 -25.11 -24.63 25.51
N ASP A 45 -25.88 -24.29 24.48
CA ASP A 45 -26.54 -25.23 23.57
C ASP A 45 -25.67 -25.40 22.33
N ALA A 46 -25.00 -26.55 22.24
CA ALA A 46 -24.11 -26.93 21.15
C ALA A 46 -24.90 -27.12 19.84
N THR A 47 -25.21 -26.02 19.17
CA THR A 47 -25.58 -26.05 17.75
C THR A 47 -24.31 -26.43 16.98
N PRO A 48 -24.38 -27.34 15.98
CA PRO A 48 -23.21 -27.72 15.22
C PRO A 48 -22.54 -26.48 14.63
N LEU A 49 -21.24 -26.35 14.88
CA LEU A 49 -20.38 -25.39 14.21
C LEU A 49 -20.58 -25.58 12.70
N MET A 50 -21.10 -24.56 12.02
CA MET A 50 -21.27 -24.58 10.56
C MET A 50 -19.98 -25.08 9.91
N GLY A 51 -20.08 -26.05 9.00
CA GLY A 51 -18.93 -26.63 8.33
C GLY A 51 -18.18 -25.59 7.51
N ALA A 52 -16.89 -25.82 7.28
CA ALA A 52 -16.13 -24.98 6.35
C ALA A 52 -16.76 -25.00 4.94
N GLU A 53 -17.41 -26.11 4.58
CA GLU A 53 -18.17 -26.27 3.33
C GLU A 53 -19.39 -25.35 3.29
N ASP A 54 -20.22 -25.34 4.34
CA ASP A 54 -21.40 -24.46 4.46
C ASP A 54 -21.02 -22.97 4.43
N ILE A 55 -19.87 -22.62 5.03
CA ILE A 55 -19.34 -21.24 4.99
C ILE A 55 -18.97 -20.86 3.55
N GLU A 56 -18.34 -21.77 2.80
CA GLU A 56 -17.95 -21.51 1.42
C GLU A 56 -19.17 -21.50 0.48
N GLU A 57 -20.15 -22.36 0.70
CA GLU A 57 -21.45 -22.32 0.03
C GLU A 57 -22.11 -20.96 0.25
N PHE A 58 -22.21 -20.50 1.50
CA PHE A 58 -22.76 -19.17 1.81
C PHE A 58 -22.01 -18.04 1.09
N ARG A 59 -20.68 -18.10 1.05
CA ARG A 59 -19.86 -17.09 0.35
C ARG A 59 -20.10 -17.10 -1.15
N THR A 60 -20.17 -18.28 -1.76
CA THR A 60 -20.33 -18.41 -3.20
C THR A 60 -21.73 -18.07 -3.66
N GLU A 61 -22.75 -18.38 -2.87
CA GLU A 61 -24.15 -18.10 -3.19
C GLU A 61 -24.56 -16.64 -2.91
N PHE A 62 -24.18 -16.10 -1.75
CA PHE A 62 -24.74 -14.83 -1.28
C PHE A 62 -23.76 -13.65 -1.34
N ALA A 63 -22.44 -13.88 -1.29
CA ALA A 63 -21.46 -12.79 -1.28
C ALA A 63 -21.05 -12.38 -2.71
N GLN A 64 -20.93 -11.06 -2.93
CA GLN A 64 -20.24 -10.58 -4.13
C GLN A 64 -18.72 -10.67 -3.90
N LEU A 65 -17.94 -10.78 -4.99
CA LEU A 65 -16.47 -10.86 -4.96
C LEU A 65 -15.76 -9.82 -4.06
N LYS A 66 -16.36 -8.65 -3.86
CA LYS A 66 -15.80 -7.54 -3.04
C LYS A 66 -16.36 -7.47 -1.62
N GLU A 67 -17.23 -8.40 -1.24
CA GLU A 67 -18.04 -8.35 -0.02
C GLU A 67 -17.74 -9.47 0.96
N ASN A 68 -16.69 -10.27 0.74
CA ASN A 68 -16.33 -11.41 1.59
C ASN A 68 -16.27 -11.04 3.07
N GLU A 69 -15.58 -9.96 3.41
CA GLU A 69 -15.46 -9.46 4.79
C GLU A 69 -16.82 -9.09 5.41
N LEU A 70 -17.70 -8.46 4.63
CA LEU A 70 -19.03 -8.08 5.09
C LEU A 70 -19.91 -9.33 5.30
N ALA A 71 -19.88 -10.26 4.35
CA ALA A 71 -20.64 -11.50 4.40
C ALA A 71 -20.23 -12.36 5.60
N LEU A 72 -18.93 -12.54 5.82
CA LEU A 72 -18.41 -13.26 6.99
C LEU A 72 -18.79 -12.55 8.29
N GLN A 73 -18.62 -11.22 8.38
CA GLN A 73 -19.02 -10.50 9.59
C GLN A 73 -20.53 -10.65 9.87
N CYS A 74 -21.38 -10.57 8.84
CA CYS A 74 -22.82 -10.77 8.99
C CYS A 74 -23.19 -12.18 9.45
N LEU A 75 -22.48 -13.20 8.97
CA LEU A 75 -22.64 -14.59 9.41
C LEU A 75 -22.25 -14.77 10.89
N PHE A 76 -21.16 -14.13 11.32
CA PHE A 76 -20.75 -14.17 12.72
C PHE A 76 -21.66 -13.37 13.66
N ASP A 77 -22.18 -12.24 13.19
CA ASP A 77 -23.11 -11.40 13.93
C ASP A 77 -24.52 -12.02 13.99
N SER A 78 -24.86 -12.94 13.08
CA SER A 78 -26.11 -13.72 13.10
C SER A 78 -26.00 -15.05 13.85
N GLU A 79 -24.88 -15.34 14.50
CA GLU A 79 -24.62 -16.63 15.17
C GLU A 79 -24.67 -17.83 14.22
N PHE A 80 -24.19 -17.64 12.99
CA PHE A 80 -24.19 -18.65 11.92
C PHE A 80 -25.59 -19.07 11.43
N ASP A 81 -26.63 -18.29 11.74
CA ASP A 81 -27.95 -18.43 11.12
C ASP A 81 -27.94 -17.79 9.72
N VAL A 82 -28.11 -18.62 8.67
CA VAL A 82 -28.03 -18.24 7.25
C VAL A 82 -29.11 -17.22 6.85
N PRO A 83 -30.43 -17.48 7.03
CA PRO A 83 -31.47 -16.48 6.76
C PRO A 83 -31.23 -15.13 7.42
N ARG A 84 -30.83 -15.13 8.70
CA ARG A 84 -30.53 -13.91 9.45
C ARG A 84 -29.28 -13.20 8.90
N ALA A 85 -28.25 -13.95 8.54
CA ALA A 85 -27.03 -13.44 7.92
C ALA A 85 -27.33 -12.73 6.58
N VAL A 86 -28.18 -13.33 5.74
CA VAL A 86 -28.61 -12.75 4.46
C VAL A 86 -29.36 -11.44 4.67
N GLY A 87 -30.26 -11.38 5.65
CA GLY A 87 -30.94 -10.14 6.04
C GLY A 87 -29.97 -9.03 6.45
N LEU A 88 -28.97 -9.36 7.29
CA LEU A 88 -27.90 -8.45 7.69
C LEU A 88 -27.04 -8.02 6.49
N LEU A 89 -26.73 -8.92 5.57
CA LEU A 89 -25.96 -8.61 4.38
C LEU A 89 -26.69 -7.61 3.47
N HIS A 90 -28.00 -7.78 3.26
CA HIS A 90 -28.80 -6.84 2.47
C HIS A 90 -28.90 -5.46 3.12
N THR A 91 -29.07 -5.38 4.44
CA THR A 91 -29.07 -4.10 5.16
C THR A 91 -27.69 -3.44 5.11
N GLY A 92 -26.62 -4.21 5.30
CA GLY A 92 -25.23 -3.76 5.17
C GLY A 92 -24.91 -3.21 3.77
N ARG A 93 -25.40 -3.86 2.71
CA ARG A 93 -25.29 -3.38 1.32
C ARG A 93 -25.95 -2.02 1.13
N ARG A 94 -27.18 -1.85 1.64
CA ARG A 94 -27.90 -0.57 1.57
C ARG A 94 -27.15 0.53 2.33
N ALA A 95 -26.67 0.23 3.53
CA ALA A 95 -25.89 1.16 4.33
C ALA A 95 -24.58 1.57 3.63
N ARG A 96 -23.84 0.60 3.06
CA ARG A 96 -22.60 0.88 2.32
C ARG A 96 -22.85 1.74 1.09
N ARG A 97 -23.89 1.43 0.30
CA ARG A 97 -24.24 2.23 -0.89
C ARG A 97 -24.60 3.66 -0.49
N LYS A 98 -25.38 3.85 0.57
CA LYS A 98 -25.70 5.17 1.09
C LYS A 98 -24.42 5.91 1.52
N ALA A 99 -23.55 5.27 2.30
CA ALA A 99 -22.30 5.88 2.73
C ALA A 99 -21.36 6.25 1.56
N GLN A 100 -21.32 5.43 0.50
CA GLN A 100 -20.59 5.72 -0.72
C GLN A 100 -21.17 6.93 -1.44
N ASN A 101 -22.49 6.99 -1.61
CA ASN A 101 -23.16 8.14 -2.22
C ASN A 101 -22.89 9.43 -1.41
N ASP A 102 -23.09 9.38 -0.09
CA ASP A 102 -22.81 10.50 0.82
C ASP A 102 -21.33 10.92 0.76
N GLN A 103 -20.42 9.97 0.53
CA GLN A 103 -19.00 10.26 0.35
C GLN A 103 -18.72 10.90 -1.01
N ASP A 104 -19.27 10.40 -2.11
CA ASP A 104 -19.06 10.94 -3.45
C ASP A 104 -19.71 12.31 -3.62
N GLU A 105 -20.85 12.55 -2.98
CA GLU A 105 -21.47 13.88 -2.90
C GLU A 105 -20.53 14.90 -2.23
N ARG A 106 -19.92 14.52 -1.10
CA ARG A 106 -18.95 15.36 -0.36
C ARG A 106 -17.62 15.50 -1.08
N LEU A 107 -17.17 14.45 -1.75
CA LEU A 107 -15.89 14.34 -2.45
C LEU A 107 -16.12 14.16 -3.94
N GLN A 108 -16.56 15.21 -4.61
CA GLN A 108 -16.72 15.19 -6.07
C GLN A 108 -15.40 14.82 -6.75
N LEU A 109 -15.42 13.83 -7.65
CA LEU A 109 -14.21 13.26 -8.26
C LEU A 109 -13.41 14.33 -9.01
N GLU A 110 -14.08 15.18 -9.77
CA GLU A 110 -13.45 16.24 -10.56
C GLU A 110 -12.69 17.24 -9.68
N LYS A 111 -13.32 17.71 -8.60
CA LYS A 111 -12.71 18.62 -7.63
C LYS A 111 -11.52 17.96 -6.92
N PHE A 112 -11.64 16.67 -6.62
CA PHE A 112 -10.55 15.90 -6.02
C PHE A 112 -9.35 15.79 -6.98
N GLU A 113 -9.59 15.45 -8.25
CA GLU A 113 -8.52 15.36 -9.24
C GLU A 113 -7.85 16.71 -9.49
N GLU A 114 -8.63 17.79 -9.57
CA GLU A 114 -8.11 19.14 -9.70
C GLU A 114 -7.24 19.52 -8.50
N ALA A 115 -7.71 19.27 -7.28
CA ALA A 115 -6.94 19.53 -6.07
C ALA A 115 -5.63 18.72 -6.03
N ILE A 116 -5.65 17.45 -6.43
CA ILE A 116 -4.45 16.61 -6.54
C ILE A 116 -3.51 17.09 -7.66
N ARG A 117 -4.05 17.60 -8.78
CA ARG A 117 -3.22 18.19 -9.86
C ARG A 117 -2.49 19.44 -9.42
N THR A 118 -3.12 20.24 -8.54
CA THR A 118 -2.57 21.51 -8.04
C THR A 118 -1.62 21.32 -6.86
N TYR A 119 -2.00 20.50 -5.88
CA TYR A 119 -1.28 20.34 -4.61
C TYR A 119 -0.50 19.03 -4.49
N ASP A 120 -0.58 18.15 -5.49
CA ASP A 120 0.04 16.82 -5.50
C ASP A 120 -0.34 16.00 -4.26
N LYS A 121 0.63 15.44 -3.54
CA LYS A 121 0.41 14.59 -2.36
C LYS A 121 0.30 15.37 -1.05
N LYS A 122 0.19 16.70 -1.10
CA LYS A 122 0.01 17.53 0.10
C LYS A 122 -1.43 17.46 0.57
N PHE A 123 -1.83 16.33 1.16
CA PHE A 123 -3.22 16.03 1.50
C PHE A 123 -3.87 17.05 2.46
N HIS A 124 -3.11 17.76 3.28
CA HIS A 124 -3.61 18.84 4.11
C HIS A 124 -4.10 20.04 3.28
N LEU A 125 -3.42 20.36 2.17
CA LEU A 125 -3.86 21.41 1.22
C LEU A 125 -5.03 20.93 0.37
N VAL A 126 -4.99 19.67 -0.08
CA VAL A 126 -6.10 19.04 -0.83
C VAL A 126 -7.37 19.08 0.00
N LYS A 127 -7.31 18.70 1.29
CA LYS A 127 -8.44 18.83 2.22
C LYS A 127 -8.93 20.28 2.28
N LYS A 128 -8.02 21.25 2.45
CA LYS A 128 -8.39 22.67 2.53
C LYS A 128 -9.12 23.15 1.27
N ALA A 129 -8.71 22.67 0.10
CA ALA A 129 -9.36 22.97 -1.18
C ALA A 129 -10.73 22.31 -1.34
N LEU A 130 -10.92 21.10 -0.79
CA LEU A 130 -12.19 20.35 -0.84
C LEU A 130 -13.21 20.81 0.23
N GLY A 131 -12.77 21.56 1.23
CA GLY A 131 -13.61 22.18 2.25
C GLY A 131 -13.68 21.44 3.59
N HIS A 132 -14.23 22.11 4.59
CA HIS A 132 -14.21 21.65 5.99
C HIS A 132 -15.02 20.38 6.27
N LYS A 133 -15.99 20.04 5.40
CA LYS A 133 -16.84 18.84 5.55
C LYS A 133 -16.09 17.53 5.25
N VAL A 134 -14.91 17.63 4.62
CA VAL A 134 -14.10 16.48 4.20
C VAL A 134 -13.03 16.19 5.24
N LEU A 135 -12.91 14.93 5.63
CA LEU A 135 -11.86 14.49 6.55
C LEU A 135 -10.61 14.06 5.80
N THR A 136 -9.43 14.27 6.39
CA THR A 136 -8.14 13.84 5.79
C THR A 136 -8.14 12.34 5.49
N ARG A 137 -8.72 11.52 6.38
CA ARG A 137 -8.83 10.07 6.17
C ARG A 137 -9.56 9.74 4.87
N GLU A 138 -10.63 10.47 4.54
CA GLU A 138 -11.45 10.22 3.35
C GLU A 138 -10.70 10.62 2.08
N VAL A 139 -9.94 11.71 2.12
CA VAL A 139 -9.05 12.14 1.03
C VAL A 139 -8.00 11.07 0.74
N VAL A 140 -7.34 10.55 1.79
CA VAL A 140 -6.32 9.52 1.65
C VAL A 140 -6.92 8.22 1.14
N SER A 141 -8.04 7.76 1.71
CA SER A 141 -8.75 6.58 1.21
C SER A 141 -9.14 6.72 -0.26
N LYS A 142 -9.70 7.86 -0.66
CA LYS A 142 -10.09 8.14 -2.05
C LYS A 142 -8.88 8.18 -2.99
N TYR A 143 -7.74 8.71 -2.54
CA TYR A 143 -6.49 8.67 -3.29
C TYR A 143 -6.02 7.25 -3.61
N TYR A 144 -6.07 6.33 -2.64
CA TYR A 144 -5.67 4.94 -2.86
C TYR A 144 -6.65 4.20 -3.79
N LEU A 145 -7.94 4.48 -3.71
CA LEU A 145 -8.93 3.97 -4.66
C LEU A 145 -8.71 4.54 -6.06
N TRP A 146 -8.41 5.84 -6.18
CA TRP A 146 -8.14 6.48 -7.46
C TRP A 146 -6.85 5.95 -8.11
N LYS A 147 -5.86 5.51 -7.31
CA LYS A 147 -4.58 4.98 -7.79
C LYS A 147 -4.70 3.77 -8.72
N SER A 148 -5.79 3.00 -8.61
CA SER A 148 -6.06 1.86 -9.49
C SER A 148 -6.81 2.26 -10.78
N THR A 149 -7.24 3.51 -10.92
CA THR A 149 -7.94 4.00 -12.12
C THR A 149 -6.99 4.44 -13.22
N GLU A 150 -7.47 4.47 -14.46
CA GLU A 150 -6.69 4.94 -15.62
C GLU A 150 -6.31 6.42 -15.52
N GLY A 151 -7.19 7.24 -14.92
CA GLY A 151 -6.95 8.67 -14.67
C GLY A 151 -5.70 8.92 -13.83
N PHE A 152 -5.42 8.07 -12.84
CA PHE A 152 -4.17 8.13 -12.08
C PHE A 152 -2.95 7.81 -12.95
N GLN A 153 -3.03 6.80 -13.82
CA GLN A 153 -1.91 6.42 -14.68
C GLN A 153 -1.58 7.52 -15.68
N GLU A 154 -2.59 8.18 -16.25
CA GLU A 154 -2.41 9.38 -17.06
C GLU A 154 -1.74 10.51 -16.29
N TRP A 155 -2.27 10.86 -15.12
CA TRP A 155 -1.70 11.89 -14.26
C TRP A 155 -0.23 11.59 -13.93
N ARG A 156 0.08 10.34 -13.56
CA ARG A 156 1.44 9.91 -13.25
C ARG A 156 2.38 10.03 -14.45
N ARG A 157 1.91 9.69 -15.66
CA ARG A 157 2.66 9.89 -16.91
C ARG A 157 2.93 11.37 -17.16
N ARG A 158 1.93 12.25 -17.00
CA ARG A 158 2.08 13.71 -17.14
C ARG A 158 3.09 14.28 -16.13
N GLN A 159 3.06 13.83 -14.88
CA GLN A 159 4.02 14.28 -13.86
C GLN A 159 5.46 13.85 -14.18
N LYS A 160 5.65 12.60 -14.62
CA LYS A 160 6.98 12.14 -15.08
C LYS A 160 7.48 12.96 -16.27
N ALA A 161 6.61 13.28 -17.23
CA ALA A 161 6.96 14.10 -18.39
C ALA A 161 7.33 15.54 -17.99
N LYS A 162 6.60 16.16 -17.05
CA LYS A 162 6.95 17.49 -16.49
C LYS A 162 8.33 17.47 -15.84
N LYS A 163 8.60 16.50 -14.96
CA LYS A 163 9.92 16.34 -14.33
C LYS A 163 11.02 16.12 -15.36
N LYS A 164 10.78 15.31 -16.41
CA LYS A 164 11.75 15.11 -17.50
C LYS A 164 12.06 16.44 -18.20
N LYS A 165 11.04 17.21 -18.58
CA LYS A 165 11.21 18.53 -19.22
C LYS A 165 11.93 19.54 -18.33
N GLU A 166 11.69 19.51 -17.03
CA GLU A 166 12.38 20.37 -16.06
C GLU A 166 13.86 19.99 -15.93
N VAL A 167 14.17 18.69 -15.82
CA VAL A 167 15.55 18.19 -15.83
C VAL A 167 16.26 18.54 -17.15
N GLU A 168 15.57 18.39 -18.27
CA GLU A 168 16.07 18.76 -19.60
C GLU A 168 16.31 20.28 -19.70
N ARG A 169 15.42 21.11 -19.15
CA ARG A 169 15.63 22.56 -19.08
C ARG A 169 16.81 22.94 -18.19
N LEU A 170 17.00 22.29 -17.05
CA LEU A 170 18.17 22.53 -16.19
C LEU A 170 19.46 22.13 -16.90
N TYR A 171 19.45 21.01 -17.63
CA TYR A 171 20.58 20.56 -18.43
C TYR A 171 20.93 21.55 -19.54
N TRP A 172 19.96 21.99 -20.35
CA TRP A 172 20.20 22.87 -21.50
C TRP A 172 20.18 24.38 -21.16
N GLY A 173 19.75 24.75 -19.96
CA GLY A 173 19.72 26.14 -19.48
C GLY A 173 21.05 26.61 -18.88
N GLU A 174 21.95 25.68 -18.55
CA GLU A 174 23.34 25.96 -18.18
C GLU A 174 24.28 26.02 -19.41
N ASP A 175 23.83 25.57 -20.59
CA ASP A 175 24.64 25.37 -21.80
C ASP A 175 24.42 26.45 -22.89
N LEU A 176 24.25 27.72 -22.51
CA LEU A 176 24.48 28.86 -23.44
C LEU A 176 25.78 29.63 -23.16
N GLU A 177 26.58 29.21 -22.18
CA GLU A 177 27.96 29.72 -21.98
C GLU A 177 29.03 28.64 -21.77
N SER A 178 28.79 27.38 -22.15
CA SER A 178 29.89 26.42 -22.21
C SER A 178 29.73 25.47 -23.37
N GLU A 179 30.52 25.70 -24.41
CA GLU A 179 30.69 24.78 -25.52
C GLU A 179 31.00 23.37 -24.99
N LYS A 180 30.23 22.39 -25.46
CA LYS A 180 30.63 21.00 -25.71
C LYS A 180 31.77 20.46 -24.84
N GLU A 181 31.49 20.10 -23.60
CA GLU A 181 32.20 18.99 -22.97
C GLU A 181 31.20 17.87 -22.66
N ALA A 182 31.41 16.74 -23.33
CA ALA A 182 30.70 15.51 -23.07
C ALA A 182 30.74 15.22 -21.57
N ARG A 183 29.58 15.19 -20.91
CA ARG A 183 29.49 14.76 -19.52
C ARG A 183 30.22 13.42 -19.38
N PRO A 184 31.28 13.32 -18.57
CA PRO A 184 31.92 12.04 -18.34
C PRO A 184 30.88 11.15 -17.67
N ASN A 185 30.61 10.02 -18.30
CA ASN A 185 29.84 8.94 -17.70
C ASN A 185 30.53 8.64 -16.36
N TYR A 186 29.92 9.03 -15.22
CA TYR A 186 30.48 8.94 -13.87
C TYR A 186 30.50 7.49 -13.35
N HIS A 187 30.70 6.55 -14.27
CA HIS A 187 30.99 5.16 -13.99
C HIS A 187 32.41 4.89 -14.48
N HIS A 188 33.34 5.74 -14.04
CA HIS A 188 34.76 5.67 -14.32
C HIS A 188 35.28 4.31 -13.84
N ASP A 189 35.86 3.55 -14.79
CA ASP A 189 36.79 2.40 -14.83
C ASP A 189 37.46 1.84 -13.54
N ARG A 190 36.94 2.12 -12.34
CA ARG A 190 37.41 1.66 -11.02
C ARG A 190 36.26 1.39 -10.04
N CYS A 191 35.06 1.11 -10.54
CA CYS A 191 34.00 0.62 -9.68
C CYS A 191 34.25 -0.88 -9.40
N GLU A 192 34.86 -1.18 -8.25
CA GLU A 192 35.15 -2.55 -7.80
C GLU A 192 33.87 -3.35 -7.43
N LEU A 193 32.68 -2.78 -7.62
CA LEU A 193 31.38 -3.35 -7.22
C LEU A 193 30.46 -3.73 -8.40
N CYS A 194 30.83 -3.43 -9.65
CA CYS A 194 29.98 -3.78 -10.80
C CYS A 194 30.50 -5.01 -11.56
N SER A 195 29.80 -6.13 -11.46
CA SER A 195 30.17 -7.41 -12.12
C SER A 195 29.80 -7.49 -13.62
N THR A 196 29.66 -6.36 -14.34
CA THR A 196 29.06 -6.36 -15.70
C THR A 196 29.75 -5.45 -16.73
N GLY A 197 31.07 -5.23 -16.60
CA GLY A 197 31.78 -4.27 -17.46
C GLY A 197 33.10 -4.76 -18.03
N ALA A 198 33.13 -5.86 -18.78
CA ALA A 198 34.29 -6.24 -19.59
C ALA A 198 33.88 -6.98 -20.87
N ALA A 199 33.34 -6.24 -21.84
CA ALA A 199 33.38 -6.62 -23.25
C ALA A 199 33.09 -5.39 -24.11
N ASP A 200 34.11 -4.59 -24.41
CA ASP A 200 34.47 -4.28 -25.81
C ASP A 200 35.66 -3.31 -25.90
N ARG A 201 36.79 -3.78 -26.47
CA ARG A 201 37.79 -2.94 -27.15
C ARG A 201 38.37 -3.70 -28.35
N GLN A 202 37.67 -3.55 -29.48
CA GLN A 202 38.12 -3.38 -30.89
C GLN A 202 39.52 -3.88 -31.34
N SER A 203 39.51 -4.79 -32.35
CA SER A 203 40.31 -4.91 -33.62
C SER A 203 41.83 -4.59 -33.65
N PRO A 204 42.71 -5.25 -34.48
CA PRO A 204 42.47 -5.62 -35.89
C PRO A 204 43.08 -6.96 -36.37
N ARG A 205 42.70 -7.38 -37.58
CA ARG A 205 43.28 -8.55 -38.30
C ARG A 205 44.78 -8.38 -38.59
N PRO A 206 45.51 -9.50 -38.70
CA PRO A 206 46.36 -9.68 -39.87
C PRO A 206 46.08 -11.02 -40.60
N ARG A 207 46.10 -10.94 -41.94
CA ARG A 207 46.25 -12.11 -42.83
C ARG A 207 47.70 -12.60 -42.74
N LEU A 208 47.92 -13.90 -42.78
CA LEU A 208 48.89 -14.54 -43.66
C LEU A 208 48.61 -16.06 -43.76
N VAL A 209 49.08 -16.61 -44.87
CA VAL A 209 48.67 -17.84 -45.57
C VAL A 209 49.66 -18.98 -45.24
N LEU A 210 49.20 -20.25 -45.26
CA LEU A 210 49.89 -21.48 -45.73
C LEU A 210 49.06 -22.71 -45.29
N ARG A 211 48.35 -23.38 -46.21
CA ARG A 211 48.72 -24.57 -47.02
C ARG A 211 48.61 -25.93 -46.30
N LEU A 212 47.72 -26.78 -46.87
CA LEU A 212 47.77 -28.26 -47.04
C LEU A 212 47.64 -29.09 -45.74
N LEU A 213 46.80 -30.13 -45.62
CA LEU A 213 46.49 -31.27 -46.50
C LEU A 213 45.07 -31.85 -46.20
N PRO A 214 44.51 -32.67 -47.11
CA PRO A 214 43.25 -33.38 -46.89
C PRO A 214 43.48 -34.75 -46.24
N ARG A 215 42.48 -35.27 -45.53
CA ARG A 215 42.37 -36.73 -45.37
C ARG A 215 40.91 -37.16 -45.27
N SER A 216 40.49 -37.77 -46.36
CA SER A 216 39.31 -38.60 -46.49
C SER A 216 39.51 -39.97 -45.82
N TYR A 217 38.37 -40.66 -45.69
CA TYR A 217 38.13 -42.09 -45.45
C TYR A 217 37.88 -42.56 -44.02
N GLY A 218 36.73 -43.24 -43.89
CA GLY A 218 36.18 -43.93 -42.73
C GLY A 218 34.67 -43.94 -42.83
#